data_AF-A0A8X6VVH3-F1
#
_entry.id   AF-A0A8X6VVH3-F1
#
_cell.length_a   1.000
_cell.length_b   1.000
_cell.length_c   1.000
_cell.angle_alpha   90.00
_cell.angle_beta   90.00
_cell.angle_gamma   90.00
#
_symmetry.space_group_name_H-M   'P 1'
#
loop_
_entity.id
_entity.type
_entity.pdbx_description
1 polymer ?
#
loop_
_entity_poly.entity_id
_entity_poly.type
_entity_poly.pdbx_seq_one_letter_code
_entity_poly.pdbx_strand_id
1 'polypeptide(L)' 'MYGGCGVLLWGGIMLGSRTDLHIFDAGSVNGTRYCNEILLPYVRLFRGAMGLQFLFMDDNAPCHRTVAAEQLL' A
#
# COMPACT_ATOMS: atom_id res chain seq x y z
N MET A 1 -15.08 1.22 -22.85
CA MET A 1 -15.05 2.67 -23.08
C MET A 1 -13.90 3.23 -22.27
N TYR A 2 -12.80 3.64 -22.92
CA TYR A 2 -11.65 4.26 -22.26
C TYR A 2 -11.81 5.78 -22.35
N GLY A 3 -12.36 6.40 -21.31
CA GLY A 3 -12.46 7.85 -21.19
C GLY A 3 -11.48 8.35 -20.14
N GLY A 4 -10.31 8.86 -20.54
CA GLY A 4 -9.42 9.66 -19.68
C GLY A 4 -8.97 9.06 -18.33
N CYS A 5 -9.20 7.77 -18.08
CA CYS A 5 -8.96 7.12 -16.79
C CYS A 5 -7.48 6.75 -16.64
N GLY A 6 -6.76 7.49 -15.79
CA GLY A 6 -5.47 7.03 -15.29
C GLY A 6 -5.62 5.73 -14.51
N VAL A 7 -4.64 4.83 -14.65
CA VAL A 7 -4.54 3.61 -13.83
C VAL A 7 -3.82 3.96 -12.54
N LEU A 8 -4.39 3.59 -11.41
CA LEU A 8 -3.73 3.73 -10.12
C LEU A 8 -2.98 2.43 -9.79
N LEU A 9 -1.72 2.59 -9.39
CA LEU A 9 -0.79 1.51 -9.12
C LEU A 9 -0.19 1.71 -7.74
N TRP A 10 0.12 0.61 -7.06
CA TRP A 10 0.98 0.63 -5.88
C TRP A 10 2.18 -0.29 -6.08
N GLY A 11 3.32 0.09 -5.52
CA GLY A 11 4.50 -0.76 -5.47
C GLY A 11 5.46 -0.30 -4.38
N GLY A 12 5.98 -1.25 -3.61
CA GLY A 12 7.02 -1.02 -2.62
C GLY A 12 8.40 -1.31 -3.18
N ILE A 13 9.38 -0.48 -2.82
CA ILE A 13 10.80 -0.69 -3.11
C ILE A 13 11.55 -0.82 -1.77
N MET A 14 12.51 -1.71 -1.72
CA MET A 14 13.40 -1.92 -0.58
C MET A 14 14.83 -2.22 -1.07
N LEU A 15 15.80 -2.25 -0.16
CA LEU A 15 17.19 -2.49 -0.55
C LEU A 15 17.34 -3.87 -1.21
N GLY A 16 17.76 -3.89 -2.48
CA GLY A 16 17.99 -5.12 -3.24
C GLY A 16 16.74 -5.87 -3.69
N SER A 17 15.52 -5.34 -3.46
CA SER A 17 14.27 -6.02 -3.83
C SER A 17 13.09 -5.05 -4.00
N ARG A 18 11.97 -5.57 -4.52
CA ARG A 18 10.75 -4.81 -4.84
C ARG A 18 9.53 -5.74 -4.72
N THR A 19 8.37 -5.19 -4.39
CA THR A 19 7.09 -5.91 -4.56
C THR A 19 6.62 -5.85 -6.01
N ASP A 20 5.78 -6.79 -6.41
CA ASP A 20 5.02 -6.64 -7.66
C ASP A 20 4.14 -5.38 -7.62
N LEU A 21 3.77 -4.89 -8.80
CA LEU A 21 2.82 -3.79 -8.91
C LEU A 21 1.41 -4.30 -8.65
N HIS A 22 0.75 -3.69 -7.66
CA HIS A 22 -0.68 -3.88 -7.46
C HIS A 22 -1.45 -2.88 -8.31
N ILE A 23 -2.36 -3.37 -9.15
CA ILE A 23 -3.23 -2.53 -9.98
C ILE A 23 -4.57 -2.41 -9.26
N PHE A 24 -5.02 -1.18 -9.03
CA PHE A 24 -6.37 -0.97 -8.52
C PHE A 24 -7.37 -1.00 -9.68
N ASP A 25 -8.31 -1.94 -9.63
CA ASP A 25 -9.40 -2.06 -10.59
C ASP A 25 -10.36 -0.87 -10.45
N ALA A 26 -10.06 0.20 -11.19
CA ALA A 26 -10.81 1.44 -11.42
C ALA A 26 -11.48 2.10 -10.18
N GLY A 27 -11.04 3.31 -9.83
CA GLY A 27 -11.64 4.14 -8.78
C GLY A 27 -10.60 4.81 -7.89
N SER A 28 -11.07 5.55 -6.87
CA SER A 28 -10.20 6.12 -5.85
C SER A 28 -9.84 5.08 -4.78
N VAL A 29 -8.65 5.19 -4.20
CA VAL A 29 -8.24 4.40 -3.04
C VAL A 29 -8.72 5.10 -1.77
N ASN A 30 -9.52 4.39 -0.97
CA ASN A 30 -9.89 4.80 0.38
C ASN A 30 -9.08 4.01 1.41
N GLY A 31 -9.17 4.38 2.69
CA GLY A 31 -8.37 3.74 3.74
C GLY A 31 -8.64 2.24 3.89
N THR A 32 -9.89 1.80 3.79
CA THR A 32 -10.23 0.37 3.84
C THR A 32 -9.59 -0.41 2.70
N ARG A 33 -9.64 0.15 1.48
CA ARG A 33 -9.04 -0.46 0.29
C ARG A 33 -7.52 -0.53 0.43
N TYR A 34 -6.90 0.55 0.89
CA TYR A 34 -5.47 0.58 1.19
C TYR A 34 -5.07 -0.47 2.24
N CYS A 35 -5.83 -0.61 3.32
CA CYS A 35 -5.55 -1.62 4.34
C CYS A 35 -5.62 -3.05 3.79
N ASN A 36 -6.68 -3.37 3.05
CA ASN A 36 -6.95 -4.73 2.58
C ASN A 36 -6.12 -5.14 1.38
N GLU A 37 -5.90 -4.22 0.44
CA GLU A 37 -5.20 -4.52 -0.81
C GLU A 37 -3.70 -4.25 -0.71
N ILE A 38 -3.25 -3.36 0.18
CA ILE A 38 -1.84 -2.98 0.31
C ILE A 38 -1.22 -3.43 1.65
N LEU A 39 -1.75 -2.93 2.78
CA LEU A 39 -1.06 -3.10 4.06
C LEU A 39 -1.05 -4.55 4.55
N LEU A 40 -2.20 -5.22 4.52
CA LEU A 40 -2.32 -6.60 4.96
C LEU A 40 -1.51 -7.60 4.12
N PRO A 41 -1.61 -7.60 2.76
CA PRO A 41 -0.91 -8.58 1.95
C PRO A 41 0.59 -8.30 1.82
N TYR A 42 1.00 -7.03 1.72
CA TYR A 42 2.40 -6.69 1.46
C TYR A 42 3.10 -6.22 2.74
N VAL A 43 2.66 -5.12 3.33
CA VAL A 43 3.40 -4.43 4.41
C VAL A 43 3.50 -5.28 5.68
N ARG A 44 2.40 -5.91 6.11
CA ARG A 44 2.35 -6.75 7.31
C ARG A 44 3.24 -7.99 7.18
N LEU A 45 3.37 -8.54 5.96
CA LEU A 45 4.24 -9.67 5.69
C LEU A 45 5.72 -9.28 5.85
N PHE A 46 6.14 -8.15 5.29
CA PHE A 46 7.51 -7.65 5.45
C PHE A 46 7.82 -7.22 6.88
N ARG A 47 6.86 -6.59 7.57
CA ARG A 47 6.99 -6.25 8.99
C ARG A 47 7.22 -7.50 9.84
N GLY A 48 6.46 -8.58 9.59
CA GLY A 48 6.62 -9.85 10.30
C GLY A 48 8.00 -10.47 10.09
N ALA A 49 8.57 -10.36 8.88
CA ALA A 49 9.87 -10.92 8.54
C ALA A 49 11.05 -10.07 9.06
N MET A 50 10.99 -8.75 8.94
CA MET A 50 12.08 -7.83 9.31
C MET A 50 12.01 -7.33 10.76
N GLY A 51 10.86 -7.47 11.41
CA GLY A 51 10.66 -7.10 12.81
C GLY A 51 10.93 -5.61 13.08
N LEU A 52 11.67 -5.33 14.15
CA LEU A 52 11.95 -3.96 14.64
C LEU A 52 12.77 -3.11 13.66
N GLN A 53 13.40 -3.71 12.65
CA GLN A 53 14.18 -2.99 11.64
C GLN A 53 13.31 -2.53 10.45
N PHE A 54 12.05 -2.95 10.40
CA PHE A 54 11.13 -2.55 9.33
C PHE A 54 10.70 -1.09 9.52
N LEU A 55 11.02 -0.26 8.53
CA LEU A 55 10.48 1.10 8.42
C LEU A 55 9.66 1.18 7.14
N PHE A 56 8.35 1.38 7.28
CA PHE A 56 7.46 1.66 6.17
C PHE A 56 7.34 3.17 5.95
N MET A 57 7.54 3.61 4.70
CA MET A 57 7.40 5.01 4.31
C MET A 57 6.46 5.12 3.12
N ASP A 58 5.51 6.04 3.22
CA ASP A 58 4.54 6.39 2.17
C ASP A 58 4.21 7.89 2.31
N ASP A 59 3.50 8.44 1.33
CA ASP A 59 3.04 9.82 1.29
C ASP A 59 2.00 10.13 2.39
N ASN A 60 1.51 11.37 2.42
CA ASN A 60 0.55 11.82 3.42
C ASN A 60 -0.91 11.79 2.93
N ALA A 61 -1.25 10.93 1.97
CA ALA A 61 -2.62 10.83 1.47
C ALA A 61 -3.59 10.44 2.61
N PRO A 62 -4.82 11.01 2.67
CA PRO A 62 -5.75 10.74 3.77
C PRO A 62 -6.10 9.25 3.96
N CYS A 63 -6.09 8.47 2.87
CA CYS A 63 -6.31 7.03 2.93
C CYS A 63 -5.20 6.27 3.69
N HIS A 64 -3.96 6.78 3.65
CA HIS A 64 -2.81 6.18 4.34
C HIS A 64 -2.76 6.57 5.82
N ARG A 65 -3.40 7.69 6.18
CA ARG A 65 -3.42 8.26 7.55
C ARG A 65 -4.71 7.96 8.31
N THR A 66 -5.37 6.86 7.98
CA THR A 66 -6.53 6.41 8.76
C THR A 66 -6.06 5.65 10.01
N VAL A 67 -6.85 5.70 11.09
CA VAL A 67 -6.57 4.94 12.32
C VAL A 67 -6.40 3.44 12.02
N ALA A 68 -7.19 2.90 11.09
CA ALA A 68 -7.07 1.50 10.67
C ALA A 68 -5.73 1.21 9.97
N ALA A 69 -5.27 2.12 9.11
CA ALA A 69 -3.98 1.99 8.44
C ALA A 69 -2.82 2.04 9.45
N GLU A 70 -2.84 2.97 10.39
CA GLU A 70 -1.81 3.11 11.42
C GLU A 70 -1.69 1.88 12.32
N GLN A 71 -2.78 1.19 12.61
CA GLN A 71 -2.75 -0.05 13.40
C GLN A 71 -2.13 -1.24 12.66
N LEU A 72 -2.05 -1.17 11.32
CA LEU A 72 -1.48 -2.21 10.48
C LEU A 72 0.00 -1.98 10.14
N LEU A 73 0.50 -0.75 10.34
CA LEU A 73 1.90 -0.36 10.21
C LEU A 73 2.73 -0.74 11.44
#